data_AF-A0A1E3P798-F1
#
_entry.id   AF-A0A1E3P798-F1
#
_cell.length_a   1.000
_cell.length_b   1.000
_cell.length_c   1.000
_cell.angle_alpha   90.00
_cell.angle_beta   90.00
_cell.angle_gamma   90.00
#
_symmetry.space_group_name_H-M   'P 1'
#
loop_
_entity.id
_entity.type
_entity.pdbx_description
1 polymer ?
#
loop_
_entity_poly.entity_id
_entity_poly.type
_entity_poly.pdbx_seq_one_letter_code
_entity_poly.pdbx_strand_id
1 'polypeptide(L)'
;MDQNTTDQTALSFPVGVPPFFFMPPIPPIGQMNQLTPFPKADVASIEQGASKDEPSQKMRKKNKAKEKKKNKNHPNKGPASTKSTDLHVGKENPLEFWDCSNDLGDIPSVEQIKKIHIYDFDNTLFSSPCPNPNLFNEQTIGMLTNSDMLHYGGWWAEPLIFKNAGEGWDVESKRQWESFWNGDVEDLLRLSYEQDDALAIIMTGRKSHLFTDLFKEILDIRGIKFNGLMLKKGNFPSTITYKTQVLTDILDYYENIEKVTIYDDRPSQLKGFQKCLNEYNEAVRPELIYNLVPVAPEVKYLEPKTERKIIEEIVEQHNEFVDQGKSTGKLGKVSLKQSFFYSGYMLEVESKAKVLEYILDKYDTAFTPEFQKKLKFLLGFIPIAKSKVSKALELELSSEPVIEWKITEFGGLNDEYFGLSVVPINSNVQVKTLFDPPFLSFATTKKSTVSGLEEFEKITDWEPIEDDIRIKTHFGQVVQFKIVTDNTRKRKRPAS
;
A
#
# COMPACT_ATOMS: atom_id res chain seq x y z
N MET A 1 -48.00 51.29 10.42
CA MET A 1 -47.51 52.47 9.69
C MET A 1 -46.08 52.69 10.14
N ASP A 2 -45.01 52.47 9.39
CA ASP A 2 -44.76 52.01 8.02
C ASP A 2 -43.35 51.39 8.08
N GLN A 3 -43.19 50.17 7.56
CA GLN A 3 -42.37 49.84 6.39
C GLN A 3 -41.04 50.61 6.30
N ASN A 4 -39.93 49.89 6.52
CA ASN A 4 -38.75 50.04 5.67
C ASN A 4 -37.99 48.72 5.57
N THR A 5 -38.18 48.09 4.42
CA THR A 5 -37.47 46.96 3.84
C THR A 5 -36.09 47.39 3.36
N THR A 6 -35.05 46.63 3.71
CA THR A 6 -33.76 46.68 2.99
C THR A 6 -33.41 45.28 2.52
N ASP A 7 -33.38 45.14 1.19
CA ASP A 7 -33.07 43.95 0.41
C ASP A 7 -31.73 43.32 0.79
N GLN A 8 -31.76 42.01 1.05
CA GLN A 8 -30.62 41.12 0.87
C GLN A 8 -30.82 40.36 -0.44
N THR A 9 -30.15 40.80 -1.50
CA THR A 9 -29.97 40.00 -2.72
C THR A 9 -29.00 38.86 -2.43
N ALA A 10 -29.54 37.67 -2.24
CA ALA A 10 -28.80 36.41 -2.28
C ALA A 10 -28.31 36.15 -3.72
N LEU A 11 -26.99 36.08 -3.89
CA LEU A 11 -26.38 35.52 -5.10
C LEU A 11 -26.52 34.00 -5.05
N SER A 12 -27.53 33.49 -5.74
CA SER A 12 -27.70 32.07 -6.04
C SER A 12 -26.59 31.58 -6.97
N PHE A 13 -25.80 30.61 -6.50
CA PHE A 13 -24.90 29.83 -7.36
C PHE A 13 -25.70 28.74 -8.08
N PRO A 14 -25.44 28.46 -9.37
CA PRO A 14 -26.14 27.42 -10.10
C PRO A 14 -25.73 26.03 -9.57
N VAL A 15 -26.73 25.30 -9.10
CA VAL A 15 -26.70 23.87 -8.80
C VAL A 15 -26.59 23.10 -10.11
N GLY A 16 -25.62 22.18 -10.21
CA GLY A 16 -25.53 21.24 -11.34
C GLY A 16 -24.11 20.83 -11.71
N VAL A 17 -23.43 20.07 -10.83
CA VAL A 17 -22.32 19.21 -11.24
C VAL A 17 -22.74 17.78 -10.91
N PRO A 18 -22.74 16.83 -11.87
CA PRO A 18 -23.12 15.46 -11.59
C PRO A 18 -22.12 14.84 -10.59
N PRO A 19 -22.55 13.89 -9.76
CA PRO A 19 -21.68 13.24 -8.78
C PRO A 19 -20.56 12.47 -9.49
N PHE A 20 -19.31 12.79 -9.16
CA PHE A 20 -18.17 11.96 -9.51
C PHE A 20 -18.26 10.64 -8.74
N PHE A 21 -18.50 9.54 -9.44
CA PHE A 21 -18.42 8.18 -8.90
C PHE A 21 -16.95 7.75 -8.85
N PHE A 22 -16.45 7.49 -7.65
CA PHE A 22 -15.15 6.86 -7.46
C PHE A 22 -15.31 5.34 -7.44
N MET A 23 -14.35 4.63 -8.02
CA MET A 23 -14.34 3.16 -8.04
C MET A 23 -14.27 2.61 -6.61
N PRO A 24 -15.19 1.73 -6.18
CA PRO A 24 -14.98 0.92 -4.99
C PRO A 24 -13.85 -0.10 -5.25
N PRO A 25 -13.07 -0.49 -4.23
CA PRO A 25 -12.13 -1.59 -4.34
C PRO A 25 -12.87 -2.90 -4.63
N ILE A 26 -12.24 -3.77 -5.42
CA ILE A 26 -12.72 -5.13 -5.67
C ILE A 26 -12.62 -5.89 -4.33
N PRO A 27 -13.70 -6.52 -3.83
CA PRO A 27 -13.61 -7.33 -2.62
C PRO A 27 -12.65 -8.51 -2.84
N PRO A 28 -11.83 -8.89 -1.84
CA PRO A 28 -11.04 -10.11 -1.93
C PRO A 28 -11.96 -11.32 -2.13
N ILE A 29 -11.67 -12.13 -3.14
CA ILE A 29 -12.35 -13.40 -3.39
C ILE A 29 -11.97 -14.35 -2.25
N GLY A 30 -12.92 -14.61 -1.35
CA GLY A 30 -12.75 -15.64 -0.33
C GLY A 30 -13.58 -15.47 0.93
N GLN A 31 -14.91 -15.40 0.86
CA GLN A 31 -15.78 -15.74 1.99
C GLN A 31 -17.10 -16.36 1.51
N MET A 32 -17.05 -17.65 1.16
CA MET A 32 -18.17 -18.58 1.34
C MET A 32 -17.59 -19.94 1.69
N ASN A 33 -17.54 -20.24 2.99
CA ASN A 33 -17.88 -21.53 3.60
C ASN A 33 -17.36 -21.57 5.05
N GLN A 34 -18.27 -21.42 6.01
CA GLN A 34 -18.09 -22.04 7.33
C GLN A 34 -18.62 -23.48 7.26
N LEU A 35 -17.81 -24.47 7.66
CA LEU A 35 -18.11 -25.41 8.76
C LEU A 35 -17.13 -26.61 8.81
N THR A 36 -16.27 -26.59 9.84
CA THR A 36 -15.77 -27.74 10.67
C THR A 36 -14.66 -28.67 10.12
N PRO A 37 -14.00 -29.50 10.96
CA PRO A 37 -12.65 -29.24 11.49
C PRO A 37 -11.58 -30.24 10.97
N PHE A 38 -10.32 -29.82 11.02
CA PHE A 38 -9.13 -30.58 10.64
C PHE A 38 -8.99 -31.93 11.38
N PRO A 39 -8.64 -33.03 10.68
CA PRO A 39 -7.93 -34.14 11.28
C PRO A 39 -6.42 -33.88 11.28
N LYS A 40 -5.80 -34.17 12.43
CA LYS A 40 -4.35 -34.20 12.66
C LYS A 40 -3.68 -35.17 11.68
N ALA A 41 -2.53 -34.78 11.15
CA ALA A 41 -1.59 -35.70 10.53
C ALA A 41 -0.15 -35.32 10.90
N ASP A 42 0.61 -36.37 11.12
CA ASP A 42 1.82 -36.43 11.93
C ASP A 42 3.08 -35.88 11.28
N VAL A 43 3.98 -35.49 12.18
CA VAL A 43 5.39 -35.21 11.98
C VAL A 43 6.09 -36.45 11.41
N ALA A 44 6.66 -36.32 10.21
CA ALA A 44 7.70 -37.23 9.75
C ALA A 44 8.79 -36.47 8.97
N SER A 45 9.97 -36.55 9.55
CA SER A 45 11.30 -36.15 9.15
C SER A 45 11.64 -36.46 7.68
N ILE A 46 12.33 -35.54 6.99
CA ILE A 46 13.19 -35.89 5.86
C ILE A 46 14.58 -35.33 6.11
N GLU A 47 15.50 -36.27 6.31
CA GLU A 47 16.93 -36.10 6.47
C GLU A 47 17.64 -35.72 5.16
N GLN A 48 18.85 -35.23 5.39
CA GLN A 48 19.88 -34.81 4.45
C GLN A 48 20.27 -35.90 3.44
N GLY A 49 20.50 -35.48 2.20
CA GLY A 49 21.15 -36.28 1.16
C GLY A 49 22.14 -35.41 0.38
N ALA A 50 23.37 -35.31 0.89
CA ALA A 50 24.49 -34.72 0.17
C ALA A 50 24.95 -35.68 -0.94
N SER A 51 25.11 -35.17 -2.16
CA SER A 51 25.99 -35.79 -3.16
C SER A 51 26.90 -34.72 -3.76
N LYS A 52 28.19 -34.96 -3.55
CA LYS A 52 29.32 -34.33 -4.22
C LYS A 52 29.24 -34.65 -5.71
N ASP A 53 29.58 -33.69 -6.56
CA ASP A 53 30.42 -33.89 -7.74
C ASP A 53 30.82 -32.53 -8.35
N GLU A 54 32.13 -32.29 -8.36
CA GLU A 54 32.86 -31.28 -9.13
C GLU A 54 34.19 -31.96 -9.54
N PRO A 55 35.00 -31.47 -10.50
CA PRO A 55 34.77 -30.36 -11.43
C PRO A 55 35.22 -30.64 -12.89
N SER A 56 34.78 -29.82 -13.83
CA SER A 56 35.46 -29.68 -15.13
C SER A 56 35.79 -28.23 -15.46
N GLN A 57 37.09 -27.94 -15.37
CA GLN A 57 37.74 -26.72 -15.82
C GLN A 57 37.65 -26.56 -17.35
N LYS A 58 37.35 -25.35 -17.82
CA LYS A 58 38.07 -24.59 -18.88
C LYS A 58 37.16 -23.50 -19.45
N MET A 59 37.46 -22.23 -19.16
CA MET A 59 37.90 -21.25 -20.16
C MET A 59 38.26 -19.92 -19.52
N ARG A 60 39.23 -19.27 -20.16
CA ARG A 60 40.16 -18.26 -19.67
C ARG A 60 39.66 -16.84 -19.92
N LYS A 61 40.01 -15.97 -18.97
CA LYS A 61 40.64 -14.64 -19.13
C LYS A 61 39.92 -13.60 -20.02
N LYS A 62 39.53 -12.48 -19.42
CA LYS A 62 40.18 -11.16 -19.66
C LYS A 62 39.62 -10.08 -18.71
N ASN A 63 40.50 -9.13 -18.38
CA ASN A 63 40.26 -7.80 -17.81
C ASN A 63 40.26 -7.63 -16.28
N LYS A 64 41.44 -7.83 -15.68
CA LYS A 64 41.96 -7.01 -14.57
C LYS A 64 43.02 -6.07 -15.14
N ALA A 65 42.73 -4.79 -15.28
CA ALA A 65 43.72 -3.71 -15.39
C ALA A 65 43.01 -2.36 -15.28
N LYS A 66 42.98 -1.78 -14.08
CA LYS A 66 43.08 -0.33 -13.80
C LYS A 66 42.83 -0.08 -12.31
N GLU A 67 43.86 -0.38 -11.53
CA GLU A 67 44.03 0.19 -10.19
C GLU A 67 45.51 0.54 -10.06
N LYS A 68 45.79 1.64 -9.36
CA LYS A 68 47.08 2.37 -9.22
C LYS A 68 47.30 3.50 -10.23
N LYS A 69 46.89 4.70 -9.82
CA LYS A 69 47.79 5.86 -9.61
C LYS A 69 46.95 7.11 -9.32
N LYS A 70 46.96 7.57 -8.07
CA LYS A 70 47.50 8.89 -7.67
C LYS A 70 47.13 9.19 -6.22
N ASN A 71 48.16 9.25 -5.40
CA ASN A 71 48.15 9.86 -4.08
C ASN A 71 49.09 11.07 -4.18
N LYS A 72 48.66 12.26 -3.71
CA LYS A 72 49.48 13.40 -3.27
C LYS A 72 48.58 14.53 -2.70
N ASN A 73 48.64 14.67 -1.36
CA ASN A 73 48.57 15.85 -0.45
C ASN A 73 48.32 17.25 -1.07
N HIS A 74 47.71 18.28 -0.47
CA HIS A 74 47.10 18.72 0.82
C HIS A 74 46.62 20.21 0.54
N PRO A 75 46.10 21.08 1.46
CA PRO A 75 45.76 20.96 2.89
C PRO A 75 44.39 21.55 3.33
N ASN A 76 43.93 21.08 4.50
CA ASN A 76 43.38 21.82 5.65
C ASN A 76 42.20 22.82 5.48
N LYS A 77 41.01 22.45 5.98
CA LYS A 77 40.02 23.37 6.59
C LYS A 77 39.25 22.66 7.72
N GLY A 78 39.47 23.19 8.94
CA GLY A 78 38.64 23.29 10.15
C GLY A 78 37.57 22.23 10.52
N PRO A 79 37.40 21.92 11.83
CA PRO A 79 36.47 20.89 12.26
C PRO A 79 35.03 21.37 12.13
N ALA A 80 34.25 20.67 11.31
CA ALA A 80 32.80 20.78 11.33
C ALA A 80 32.27 20.07 12.58
N SER A 81 31.39 20.76 13.29
CA SER A 81 30.71 20.30 14.50
C SER A 81 30.09 18.91 14.32
N THR A 82 30.60 17.94 15.08
CA THR A 82 29.93 16.68 15.37
C THR A 82 28.63 16.97 16.12
N LYS A 83 27.49 16.81 15.45
CA LYS A 83 26.22 16.58 16.16
C LYS A 83 26.27 15.14 16.67
N SER A 84 26.23 14.97 17.99
CA SER A 84 26.21 13.65 18.63
C SER A 84 24.96 12.89 18.16
N THR A 85 25.18 11.69 17.65
CA THR A 85 24.24 10.61 17.79
C THR A 85 24.46 10.09 19.20
N ASP A 86 23.61 10.45 20.15
CA ASP A 86 23.63 9.90 21.49
C ASP A 86 23.25 8.41 21.39
N LEU A 87 24.26 7.56 21.18
CA LEU A 87 24.18 6.12 21.40
C LEU A 87 24.09 5.94 22.91
N HIS A 88 22.93 5.50 23.39
CA HIS A 88 22.72 5.26 24.81
C HIS A 88 23.52 4.02 25.20
N VAL A 89 24.52 4.20 26.07
CA VAL A 89 25.32 3.14 26.66
C VAL A 89 25.05 3.21 28.16
N GLY A 90 23.99 2.53 28.62
CA GLY A 90 23.54 2.61 30.01
C GLY A 90 22.84 1.33 30.46
N LYS A 91 23.05 0.94 31.73
CA LYS A 91 22.45 -0.21 32.44
C LYS A 91 20.91 -0.12 32.62
N GLU A 92 20.24 0.80 31.94
CA GLU A 92 18.80 1.02 32.05
C GLU A 92 18.06 -0.09 31.30
N ASN A 93 16.90 -0.51 31.80
CA ASN A 93 16.14 -1.56 31.14
C ASN A 93 15.65 -1.03 29.77
N PRO A 94 15.94 -1.72 28.66
CA PRO A 94 15.56 -1.25 27.34
C PRO A 94 14.05 -1.14 27.15
N LEU A 95 13.23 -1.87 27.93
CA LEU A 95 11.78 -1.67 27.94
C LEU A 95 11.42 -0.28 28.50
N GLU A 96 12.01 0.15 29.61
CA GLU A 96 11.76 1.49 30.18
C GLU A 96 12.15 2.61 29.21
N PHE A 97 13.27 2.43 28.51
CA PHE A 97 13.78 3.43 27.60
C PHE A 97 13.01 3.48 26.27
N TRP A 98 12.76 2.34 25.64
CA TRP A 98 12.18 2.28 24.30
C TRP A 98 10.66 2.34 24.30
N ASP A 99 10.00 1.87 25.36
CA ASP A 99 8.55 1.86 25.43
C ASP A 99 7.98 3.26 25.36
N CYS A 100 6.90 3.40 24.58
CA CYS A 100 6.17 4.65 24.42
C CYS A 100 4.85 4.64 25.18
N SER A 101 4.39 3.48 25.66
CA SER A 101 3.09 3.36 26.32
C SER A 101 3.08 4.06 27.69
N ASN A 102 4.22 4.14 28.38
CA ASN A 102 4.31 4.55 29.79
C ASN A 102 3.43 3.69 30.72
N ASP A 103 3.07 2.47 30.29
CA ASP A 103 2.22 1.52 31.01
C ASP A 103 2.83 0.11 30.92
N LEU A 104 4.10 0.00 31.35
CA LEU A 104 4.87 -1.24 31.24
C LEU A 104 4.44 -2.33 32.24
N GLY A 105 3.56 -2.03 33.20
CA GLY A 105 3.24 -2.95 34.29
C GLY A 105 4.49 -3.42 35.03
N ASP A 106 4.48 -4.67 35.49
CA ASP A 106 5.64 -5.33 36.08
C ASP A 106 6.62 -5.77 34.98
N ILE A 107 7.83 -5.23 35.04
CA ILE A 107 8.90 -5.54 34.09
C ILE A 107 9.49 -6.91 34.43
N PRO A 108 9.52 -7.87 33.49
CA PRO A 108 10.07 -9.20 33.74
C PRO A 108 11.56 -9.16 34.10
N SER A 109 12.00 -10.07 34.97
CA SER A 109 13.42 -10.17 35.34
C SER A 109 14.27 -10.77 34.20
N VAL A 110 15.57 -10.49 34.24
CA VAL A 110 16.53 -10.98 33.22
C VAL A 110 16.60 -12.51 33.19
N GLU A 111 16.45 -13.16 34.34
CA GLU A 111 16.51 -14.62 34.49
C GLU A 111 15.25 -15.33 33.97
N GLN A 112 14.12 -14.62 33.95
CA GLN A 112 12.82 -15.17 33.54
C GLN A 112 12.70 -15.27 32.02
N ILE A 113 13.20 -14.27 31.30
CA ILE A 113 12.96 -14.14 29.85
C ILE A 113 13.94 -14.97 29.04
N LYS A 114 13.38 -15.84 28.20
CA LYS A 114 14.10 -16.71 27.27
C LYS A 114 13.77 -16.45 25.81
N LYS A 115 12.66 -15.76 25.54
CA LYS A 115 12.15 -15.54 24.18
C LYS A 115 11.79 -14.08 23.94
N ILE A 116 11.97 -13.60 22.72
CA ILE A 116 11.36 -12.36 22.24
C ILE A 116 10.49 -12.67 21.02
N HIS A 117 9.25 -12.19 21.04
CA HIS A 117 8.38 -12.13 19.88
C HIS A 117 8.11 -10.66 19.51
N ILE A 118 8.49 -10.26 18.30
CA ILE A 118 8.32 -8.90 17.78
C ILE A 118 7.30 -8.89 16.66
N TYR A 119 6.34 -7.98 16.75
CA TYR A 119 5.25 -7.81 15.80
C TYR A 119 5.34 -6.41 15.17
N ASP A 120 5.56 -6.32 13.86
CA ASP A 120 5.33 -5.06 13.16
C ASP A 120 3.86 -4.67 13.25
N PHE A 121 3.59 -3.37 13.25
CA PHE A 121 2.22 -2.88 13.37
C PHE A 121 1.55 -2.78 11.98
N ASP A 122 2.03 -1.84 11.16
CA ASP A 122 1.44 -1.51 9.87
C ASP A 122 1.48 -2.73 8.93
N ASN A 123 0.30 -3.13 8.43
CA ASN A 123 0.08 -4.25 7.50
C ASN A 123 0.53 -5.63 7.97
N THR A 124 0.90 -5.76 9.24
CA THR A 124 1.28 -7.02 9.89
C THR A 124 0.24 -7.37 10.95
N LEU A 125 0.19 -6.59 12.04
CA LEU A 125 -0.83 -6.71 13.08
C LEU A 125 -2.13 -5.99 12.69
N PHE A 126 -2.00 -4.83 12.03
CA PHE A 126 -3.11 -3.97 11.66
C PHE A 126 -3.04 -3.51 10.19
N SER A 127 -4.09 -3.77 9.41
CA SER A 127 -4.22 -3.46 7.97
C SER A 127 -4.35 -1.96 7.70
N SER A 128 -3.24 -1.24 7.89
CA SER A 128 -3.15 0.21 7.78
C SER A 128 -3.40 0.67 6.35
N PRO A 129 -4.24 1.70 6.11
CA PRO A 129 -4.58 2.10 4.74
C PRO A 129 -3.34 2.45 3.90
N CYS A 130 -3.24 1.85 2.72
CA CYS A 130 -2.26 2.21 1.69
C CYS A 130 -2.78 3.33 0.79
N PRO A 131 -1.92 4.07 0.07
CA PRO A 131 -2.36 4.96 -0.99
C PRO A 131 -3.10 4.18 -2.09
N ASN A 132 -4.24 4.68 -2.53
CA ASN A 132 -5.11 3.99 -3.48
C ASN A 132 -4.60 4.11 -4.92
N PRO A 133 -4.21 2.99 -5.56
CA PRO A 133 -3.68 2.99 -6.93
C PRO A 133 -4.75 3.22 -8.00
N ASN A 134 -6.03 3.16 -7.65
CA ASN A 134 -7.12 3.57 -8.53
C ASN A 134 -7.34 5.09 -8.48
N LEU A 135 -6.92 5.75 -7.41
CA LEU A 135 -7.07 7.19 -7.22
C LEU A 135 -5.83 7.96 -7.66
N PHE A 136 -4.64 7.47 -7.34
CA PHE A 136 -3.37 8.15 -7.64
C PHE A 136 -2.53 7.36 -8.63
N ASN A 137 -1.78 8.07 -9.47
CA ASN A 137 -0.80 7.41 -10.34
C ASN A 137 0.42 6.91 -9.55
N GLU A 138 1.17 5.98 -10.13
CA GLU A 138 2.32 5.34 -9.49
C GLU A 138 3.38 6.35 -9.00
N GLN A 139 3.65 7.39 -9.79
CA GLN A 139 4.58 8.46 -9.39
C GLN A 139 4.13 9.17 -8.11
N THR A 140 2.83 9.44 -7.97
CA THR A 140 2.28 10.10 -6.78
C THR A 140 2.28 9.20 -5.58
N ILE A 141 1.98 7.91 -5.76
CA ILE A 141 2.12 6.90 -4.69
C ILE A 141 3.58 6.86 -4.21
N GLY A 142 4.55 6.86 -5.14
CA GLY A 142 5.97 6.91 -4.81
C GLY A 142 6.37 8.19 -4.07
N MET A 143 5.79 9.35 -4.42
CA MET A 143 6.01 10.60 -3.69
C MET A 143 5.40 10.58 -2.30
N LEU A 144 4.16 10.10 -2.16
CA LEU A 144 3.43 10.05 -0.90
C LEU A 144 4.12 9.09 0.08
N THR A 145 4.59 7.94 -0.38
CA THR A 145 5.24 6.94 0.47
C THR A 145 6.68 7.29 0.87
N ASN A 146 7.30 8.28 0.22
CA ASN A 146 8.66 8.72 0.50
C ASN A 146 8.68 9.86 1.53
N SER A 147 9.29 9.60 2.69
CA SER A 147 9.34 10.54 3.80
C SER A 147 10.11 11.83 3.53
N ASP A 148 10.91 11.90 2.48
CA ASP A 148 11.73 13.06 2.19
C ASP A 148 11.07 14.03 1.20
N MET A 149 9.96 13.65 0.58
CA MET A 149 9.38 14.43 -0.52
C MET A 149 8.57 15.62 -0.01
N LEU A 150 7.65 15.35 0.92
CA LEU A 150 6.75 16.34 1.51
C LEU A 150 7.22 16.72 2.93
N HIS A 151 6.83 17.90 3.40
CA HIS A 151 7.33 18.47 4.66
C HIS A 151 7.13 17.54 5.87
N TYR A 152 5.95 16.94 6.01
CA TYR A 152 5.58 16.15 7.19
C TYR A 152 6.08 14.71 7.21
N GLY A 153 6.73 14.23 6.15
CA GLY A 153 7.22 12.85 6.11
C GLY A 153 6.35 11.86 5.34
N GLY A 154 5.41 12.36 4.52
CA GLY A 154 4.59 11.55 3.63
C GLY A 154 3.48 10.75 4.34
N TRP A 155 2.95 9.77 3.63
CA TRP A 155 1.79 8.94 3.99
C TRP A 155 1.95 8.27 5.36
N TRP A 156 3.09 7.63 5.61
CA TRP A 156 3.34 6.92 6.86
C TRP A 156 3.64 7.85 8.05
N ALA A 157 3.74 9.17 7.83
CA ALA A 157 3.95 10.14 8.90
C ALA A 157 2.68 10.91 9.27
N GLU A 158 1.57 10.74 8.54
CA GLU A 158 0.34 11.51 8.72
C GLU A 158 -0.71 10.75 9.54
N PRO A 159 -1.04 11.19 10.78
CA PRO A 159 -2.05 10.55 11.61
C PRO A 159 -3.47 10.58 11.03
N LEU A 160 -3.82 11.58 10.20
CA LEU A 160 -5.15 11.68 9.60
C LEU A 160 -5.50 10.47 8.73
N ILE A 161 -4.52 9.82 8.11
CA ILE A 161 -4.76 8.59 7.33
C ILE A 161 -5.31 7.48 8.24
N PHE A 162 -4.73 7.31 9.41
CA PHE A 162 -5.22 6.32 10.38
C PHE A 162 -6.58 6.72 10.95
N LYS A 163 -6.77 8.00 11.31
CA LYS A 163 -8.03 8.48 11.89
C LYS A 163 -9.23 8.37 10.94
N ASN A 164 -8.97 8.31 9.64
CA ASN A 164 -9.99 8.14 8.61
C ASN A 164 -10.06 6.70 8.07
N ALA A 165 -9.35 5.73 8.68
CA ALA A 165 -9.47 4.33 8.31
C ALA A 165 -10.93 3.85 8.45
N GLY A 166 -11.39 3.03 7.50
CA GLY A 166 -12.76 2.50 7.48
C GLY A 166 -13.79 3.61 7.29
N GLU A 167 -14.81 3.64 8.15
CA GLU A 167 -15.80 4.72 8.21
C GLU A 167 -15.35 5.90 9.10
N GLY A 168 -14.08 5.91 9.52
CA GLY A 168 -13.49 6.94 10.38
C GLY A 168 -13.55 6.58 11.87
N TRP A 169 -12.80 7.37 12.66
CA TRP A 169 -12.51 7.10 14.06
C TRP A 169 -13.74 6.80 14.92
N ASP A 170 -14.78 7.63 14.88
CA ASP A 170 -15.93 7.52 15.78
C ASP A 170 -16.79 6.27 15.54
N VAL A 171 -16.74 5.72 14.32
CA VAL A 171 -17.45 4.50 13.94
C VAL A 171 -16.57 3.29 14.21
N GLU A 172 -15.33 3.33 13.73
CA GLU A 172 -14.44 2.17 13.81
C GLU A 172 -13.93 1.91 15.24
N SER A 173 -13.75 2.93 16.08
CA SER A 173 -13.43 2.73 17.51
C SER A 173 -14.50 1.93 18.24
N LYS A 174 -15.79 2.15 17.94
CA LYS A 174 -16.91 1.37 18.51
C LYS A 174 -16.92 -0.07 18.03
N ARG A 175 -16.44 -0.31 16.82
CA ARG A 175 -16.24 -1.65 16.22
C ARG A 175 -14.87 -2.23 16.58
N GLN A 176 -14.06 -1.52 17.37
CA GLN A 176 -12.68 -1.88 17.70
C GLN A 176 -11.82 -2.19 16.47
N TRP A 177 -12.14 -1.57 15.33
CA TRP A 177 -11.52 -1.85 14.03
C TRP A 177 -11.48 -3.34 13.68
N GLU A 178 -12.53 -4.12 14.02
CA GLU A 178 -12.57 -5.58 13.87
C GLU A 178 -12.08 -6.08 12.50
N SER A 179 -12.47 -5.39 11.42
CA SER A 179 -12.08 -5.78 10.05
C SER A 179 -10.64 -5.42 9.66
N PHE A 180 -9.90 -4.69 10.50
CA PHE A 180 -8.52 -4.23 10.24
C PHE A 180 -7.47 -5.07 10.96
N TRP A 181 -7.84 -5.84 11.98
CA TRP A 181 -6.89 -6.68 12.69
C TRP A 181 -6.62 -7.95 11.89
N ASN A 182 -5.34 -8.31 11.79
CA ASN A 182 -4.96 -9.63 11.33
C ASN A 182 -5.15 -10.62 12.48
N GLY A 183 -6.28 -11.35 12.48
CA GLY A 183 -6.66 -12.25 13.57
C GLY A 183 -5.60 -13.27 13.93
N ASP A 184 -4.95 -13.89 12.94
CA ASP A 184 -3.89 -14.88 13.19
C ASP A 184 -2.69 -14.27 13.92
N VAL A 185 -2.30 -13.06 13.54
CA VAL A 185 -1.16 -12.34 14.16
C VAL A 185 -1.54 -11.79 15.53
N GLU A 186 -2.78 -11.32 15.69
CA GLU A 186 -3.34 -10.91 16.98
C GLU A 186 -3.34 -12.07 17.99
N ASP A 187 -3.79 -13.26 17.57
CA ASP A 187 -3.80 -14.46 18.41
C ASP A 187 -2.38 -14.86 18.82
N LEU A 188 -1.43 -14.81 17.89
CA LEU A 188 -0.01 -15.07 18.21
C LEU A 188 0.55 -14.06 19.21
N LEU A 189 0.20 -12.78 19.09
CA LEU A 189 0.61 -11.74 20.04
C LEU A 189 0.04 -12.02 21.44
N ARG A 190 -1.24 -12.38 21.53
CA ARG A 190 -1.90 -12.74 22.80
C ARG A 190 -1.23 -13.95 23.46
N LEU A 191 -1.02 -15.03 22.69
CA LEU A 191 -0.31 -16.23 23.16
C LEU A 191 1.14 -15.95 23.59
N SER A 192 1.77 -14.94 23.00
CA SER A 192 3.12 -14.52 23.39
C SER A 192 3.13 -13.76 24.71
N TYR A 193 2.13 -12.92 24.95
CA TYR A 193 2.00 -12.18 26.20
C TYR A 193 1.65 -13.08 27.38
N GLU A 194 0.93 -14.18 27.14
CA GLU A 194 0.60 -15.20 28.16
C GLU A 194 1.80 -16.08 28.54
N GLN A 195 2.91 -16.03 27.81
CA GLN A 195 4.11 -16.81 28.13
C GLN A 195 4.98 -16.06 29.13
N ASP A 196 5.06 -16.58 30.35
CA ASP A 196 5.89 -16.00 31.41
C ASP A 196 7.38 -15.88 31.01
N ASP A 197 7.87 -16.72 30.09
CA ASP A 197 9.27 -16.70 29.64
C ASP A 197 9.50 -15.92 28.32
N ALA A 198 8.52 -15.16 27.85
CA ALA A 198 8.60 -14.43 26.58
C ALA A 198 8.28 -12.94 26.72
N LEU A 199 8.92 -12.12 25.88
CA LEU A 199 8.54 -10.72 25.66
C LEU A 199 7.70 -10.61 24.39
N ALA A 200 6.48 -10.10 24.51
CA ALA A 200 5.61 -9.72 23.42
C ALA A 200 5.76 -8.22 23.11
N ILE A 201 6.40 -7.89 21.98
CA ILE A 201 6.76 -6.51 21.63
C ILE A 201 6.07 -6.10 20.33
N ILE A 202 5.37 -4.97 20.36
CA ILE A 202 4.86 -4.30 19.16
C ILE A 202 5.90 -3.28 18.73
N MET A 203 6.38 -3.34 17.48
CA MET A 203 7.47 -2.48 17.00
C MET A 203 7.19 -1.90 15.61
N THR A 204 7.12 -0.57 15.50
CA THR A 204 6.79 0.12 14.24
C THR A 204 7.81 1.21 13.88
N GLY A 205 7.93 1.50 12.58
CA GLY A 205 8.68 2.65 12.08
C GLY A 205 7.98 4.01 12.25
N ARG A 206 6.73 4.03 12.74
CA ARG A 206 5.97 5.28 13.00
C ARG A 206 6.67 6.12 14.07
N LYS A 207 6.66 7.44 13.91
CA LYS A 207 7.34 8.39 14.82
C LYS A 207 6.60 8.49 16.15
N SER A 208 7.29 8.29 17.27
CA SER A 208 6.67 8.27 18.60
C SER A 208 5.87 9.53 18.92
N HIS A 209 6.43 10.72 18.69
CA HIS A 209 5.77 12.00 19.00
C HIS A 209 4.48 12.28 18.20
N LEU A 210 4.17 11.49 17.16
CA LEU A 210 2.94 11.63 16.36
C LEU A 210 1.93 10.52 16.63
N PHE A 211 2.40 9.31 16.99
CA PHE A 211 1.57 8.10 16.98
C PHE A 211 1.41 7.42 18.34
N THR A 212 2.15 7.84 19.38
CA THR A 212 2.09 7.17 20.68
C THR A 212 0.68 7.13 21.26
N ASP A 213 0.05 8.30 21.44
CA ASP A 213 -1.29 8.36 22.02
C ASP A 213 -2.33 7.65 21.15
N LEU A 214 -2.19 7.79 19.82
CA LEU A 214 -3.07 7.12 18.85
C LEU A 214 -3.00 5.60 18.99
N PHE A 215 -1.79 5.03 19.04
CA PHE A 215 -1.61 3.58 19.06
C PHE A 215 -1.99 3.00 20.42
N LYS A 216 -1.70 3.72 21.52
CA LYS A 216 -2.21 3.34 22.84
C LYS A 216 -3.73 3.23 22.84
N GLU A 217 -4.43 4.27 22.38
CA GLU A 217 -5.88 4.28 22.37
C GLU A 217 -6.47 3.13 21.53
N ILE A 218 -5.90 2.85 20.35
CA ILE A 218 -6.33 1.72 19.50
C ILE A 218 -6.13 0.38 20.20
N LEU A 219 -4.94 0.16 20.78
CA LEU A 219 -4.59 -1.10 21.45
C LEU A 219 -5.43 -1.31 22.71
N ASP A 220 -5.70 -0.23 23.47
CA ASP A 220 -6.54 -0.25 24.67
C ASP A 220 -7.99 -0.57 24.33
N ILE A 221 -8.56 0.07 23.31
CA ILE A 221 -9.93 -0.20 22.83
C ILE A 221 -10.08 -1.66 22.38
N ARG A 222 -9.05 -2.22 21.72
CA ARG A 222 -9.03 -3.63 21.30
C ARG A 222 -8.72 -4.60 22.45
N GLY A 223 -8.23 -4.11 23.59
CA GLY A 223 -7.81 -4.94 24.71
C GLY A 223 -6.59 -5.81 24.38
N ILE A 224 -5.65 -5.28 23.60
CA ILE A 224 -4.37 -5.94 23.31
C ILE A 224 -3.39 -5.65 24.44
N LYS A 225 -2.71 -6.71 24.91
CA LYS A 225 -1.66 -6.62 25.93
C LYS A 225 -0.31 -6.96 25.32
N PHE A 226 0.73 -6.32 25.83
CA PHE A 226 2.10 -6.42 25.35
C PHE A 226 3.08 -6.03 26.46
N ASN A 227 4.34 -6.41 26.33
CA ASN A 227 5.41 -6.02 27.25
C ASN A 227 6.15 -4.75 26.79
N GLY A 228 5.99 -4.34 25.52
CA GLY A 228 6.50 -3.05 25.07
C GLY A 228 5.93 -2.59 23.73
N LEU A 229 5.67 -1.29 23.64
CA LEU A 229 5.23 -0.58 22.45
C LEU A 229 6.36 0.35 21.95
N MET A 230 7.06 -0.12 20.93
CA MET A 230 8.28 0.49 20.41
C MET A 230 7.99 1.28 19.14
N LEU A 231 7.87 2.60 19.28
CA LEU A 231 7.78 3.54 18.15
C LEU A 231 9.12 4.24 17.93
N LYS A 232 9.39 4.64 16.69
CA LYS A 232 10.64 5.30 16.30
C LYS A 232 10.84 6.61 17.07
N LYS A 233 11.73 6.58 18.07
CA LYS A 233 12.26 7.74 18.81
C LYS A 233 13.53 8.26 18.13
N GLY A 234 13.81 9.56 18.21
CA GLY A 234 15.06 10.15 17.70
C GLY A 234 15.24 10.14 16.18
N ASN A 235 16.43 10.57 15.74
CA ASN A 235 16.78 10.75 14.32
C ASN A 235 17.56 9.56 13.78
N PHE A 236 16.85 8.46 13.49
CA PHE A 236 17.46 7.31 12.81
C PHE A 236 17.43 7.47 11.28
N PRO A 237 18.52 7.16 10.57
CA PRO A 237 18.61 7.24 9.10
C PRO A 237 17.57 6.40 8.37
N SER A 238 17.17 5.27 8.96
CA SER A 238 16.17 4.37 8.40
C SER A 238 15.36 3.69 9.49
N THR A 239 14.19 3.15 9.12
CA THR A 239 13.35 2.35 10.04
C THR A 239 14.09 1.11 10.52
N ILE A 240 14.80 0.43 9.62
CA ILE A 240 15.49 -0.80 9.99
C ILE A 240 16.61 -0.55 10.98
N THR A 241 17.38 0.55 10.83
CA THR A 241 18.43 0.90 11.81
C THR A 241 17.87 1.14 13.20
N TYR A 242 16.70 1.77 13.30
CA TYR A 242 15.99 1.93 14.57
C TYR A 242 15.57 0.55 15.13
N LYS A 243 14.87 -0.25 14.34
CA LYS A 243 14.36 -1.56 14.78
C LYS A 243 15.48 -2.49 15.24
N THR A 244 16.61 -2.52 14.52
CA THR A 244 17.77 -3.34 14.89
C THR A 244 18.46 -2.82 16.15
N GLN A 245 18.52 -1.50 16.36
CA GLN A 245 19.07 -0.95 17.61
C GLN A 245 18.23 -1.38 18.81
N VAL A 246 16.90 -1.24 18.74
CA VAL A 246 15.99 -1.70 19.81
C VAL A 246 16.20 -3.19 20.10
N LEU A 247 16.26 -4.02 19.05
CA LEU A 247 16.49 -5.46 19.20
C LEU A 247 17.83 -5.77 19.88
N THR A 248 18.92 -5.11 19.46
CA THR A 248 20.24 -5.30 20.06
C THR A 248 20.25 -4.89 21.54
N ASP A 249 19.65 -3.74 21.89
CA ASP A 249 19.60 -3.28 23.28
C ASP A 249 18.85 -4.28 24.18
N ILE A 250 17.75 -4.88 23.68
CA ILE A 250 17.00 -5.91 24.40
C ILE A 250 17.82 -7.19 24.54
N LEU A 251 18.47 -7.65 23.47
CA LEU A 251 19.29 -8.86 23.51
C LEU A 251 20.48 -8.71 24.47
N ASP A 252 21.11 -7.54 24.50
CA ASP A 252 22.24 -7.26 25.38
C ASP A 252 21.82 -7.18 26.86
N TYR A 253 20.60 -6.73 27.15
CA TYR A 253 20.08 -6.67 28.52
C TYR A 253 19.56 -8.03 29.02
N TYR A 254 18.75 -8.72 28.20
CA TYR A 254 18.19 -10.03 28.53
C TYR A 254 19.12 -11.15 28.04
N GLU A 255 20.17 -11.39 28.82
CA GLU A 255 21.26 -12.30 28.45
C GLU A 255 20.83 -13.77 28.24
N ASN A 256 19.72 -14.18 28.85
CA ASN A 256 19.20 -15.56 28.78
C ASN A 256 18.27 -15.82 27.59
N ILE A 257 18.09 -14.85 26.67
CA ILE A 257 17.28 -15.10 25.48
C ILE A 257 17.95 -16.15 24.59
N GLU A 258 17.20 -17.22 24.33
CA GLU A 258 17.55 -18.35 23.48
C GLU A 258 16.89 -18.23 22.09
N LYS A 259 15.76 -17.52 21.98
CA LYS A 259 14.96 -17.46 20.75
C LYS A 259 14.38 -16.08 20.44
N VAL A 260 14.48 -15.66 19.18
CA VAL A 260 13.79 -14.47 18.64
C VAL A 260 12.83 -14.86 17.52
N THR A 261 11.60 -14.35 17.53
CA THR A 261 10.66 -14.48 16.40
C THR A 261 10.18 -13.10 15.99
N ILE A 262 10.26 -12.77 14.69
CA ILE A 262 9.85 -11.46 14.16
C ILE A 262 8.83 -11.65 13.04
N TYR A 263 7.69 -10.97 13.16
CA TYR A 263 6.63 -10.90 12.17
C TYR A 263 6.66 -9.51 11.51
N ASP A 264 6.81 -9.46 10.18
CA ASP A 264 6.83 -8.20 9.42
C ASP A 264 6.34 -8.47 7.97
N ASP A 265 5.61 -7.52 7.40
CA ASP A 265 5.04 -7.62 6.06
C ASP A 265 6.06 -7.34 4.96
N ARG A 266 7.16 -6.63 5.29
CA ARG A 266 8.13 -6.15 4.31
C ARG A 266 9.34 -7.08 4.24
N PRO A 267 9.58 -7.74 3.08
CA PRO A 267 10.77 -8.57 2.89
C PRO A 267 12.08 -7.79 3.07
N SER A 268 12.09 -6.47 2.84
CA SER A 268 13.26 -5.63 3.06
C SER A 268 13.59 -5.43 4.54
N GLN A 269 12.59 -5.34 5.42
CA GLN A 269 12.81 -5.27 6.88
C GLN A 269 13.31 -6.60 7.41
N LEU A 270 12.69 -7.72 7.00
CA LEU A 270 13.13 -9.07 7.39
C LEU A 270 14.60 -9.33 6.98
N LYS A 271 15.00 -8.97 5.76
CA LYS A 271 16.41 -9.06 5.34
C LYS A 271 17.36 -8.24 6.22
N GLY A 272 16.91 -7.08 6.68
CA GLY A 272 17.66 -6.23 7.59
C GLY A 272 17.84 -6.86 8.98
N PHE A 273 16.77 -7.41 9.54
CA PHE A 273 16.84 -8.17 10.79
C PHE A 273 17.73 -9.41 10.66
N GLN A 274 17.61 -10.15 9.54
CA GLN A 274 18.45 -11.30 9.26
C GLN A 274 19.93 -10.93 9.29
N LYS A 275 20.30 -9.83 8.63
CA LYS A 275 21.67 -9.33 8.63
C LYS A 275 22.14 -9.00 10.05
N CYS A 276 21.34 -8.24 10.80
CA CYS A 276 21.65 -7.85 12.17
C CYS A 276 21.84 -9.07 13.09
N LEU A 277 20.93 -10.05 13.02
CA LEU A 277 20.97 -11.24 13.88
C LEU A 277 22.11 -12.19 13.49
N ASN A 278 22.46 -12.32 12.21
CA ASN A 278 23.66 -13.06 11.81
C ASN A 278 24.93 -12.43 12.38
N GLU A 279 25.08 -11.10 12.23
CA GLU A 279 26.22 -10.37 12.78
C GLU A 279 26.28 -10.48 14.31
N TYR A 280 25.13 -10.40 14.99
CA TYR A 280 25.03 -10.57 16.44
C TYR A 280 25.37 -11.99 16.90
N ASN A 281 24.87 -13.01 16.21
CA ASN A 281 25.16 -14.41 16.54
C ASN A 281 26.63 -14.73 16.40
N GLU A 282 27.26 -14.29 15.30
CA GLU A 282 28.68 -14.52 15.06
C GLU A 282 29.59 -13.85 16.11
N ALA A 283 29.21 -12.66 16.57
CA ALA A 283 30.04 -11.85 17.45
C ALA A 283 29.77 -12.06 18.95
N VAL A 284 28.51 -12.31 19.34
CA VAL A 284 28.06 -12.22 20.74
C VAL A 284 27.38 -13.51 21.20
N ARG A 285 26.42 -14.06 20.43
CA ARG A 285 25.58 -15.19 20.88
C ARG A 285 25.38 -16.27 19.81
N PRO A 286 26.36 -17.17 19.60
CA PRO A 286 26.32 -18.16 18.51
C PRO A 286 25.13 -19.13 18.57
N GLU A 287 24.62 -19.42 19.76
CA GLU A 287 23.52 -20.36 19.99
C GLU A 287 22.12 -19.71 19.87
N LEU A 288 22.03 -18.39 19.64
CA LEU A 288 20.75 -17.71 19.52
C LEU A 288 19.99 -18.16 18.27
N ILE A 289 18.79 -18.72 18.46
CA ILE A 289 17.94 -19.13 17.35
C ILE A 289 17.02 -17.98 16.97
N TYR A 290 16.83 -17.73 15.67
CA TYR A 290 15.86 -16.74 15.23
C TYR A 290 14.96 -17.21 14.09
N ASN A 291 13.72 -16.74 14.10
CA ASN A 291 12.69 -16.99 13.10
C ASN A 291 12.20 -15.66 12.53
N LEU A 292 12.22 -15.54 11.20
CA LEU A 292 11.70 -14.37 10.49
C LEU A 292 10.49 -14.81 9.68
N VAL A 293 9.32 -14.35 10.09
CA VAL A 293 8.03 -14.78 9.55
C VAL A 293 7.47 -13.69 8.64
N PRO A 294 7.46 -13.89 7.31
CA PRO A 294 6.80 -12.97 6.40
C PRO A 294 5.30 -13.05 6.57
N VAL A 295 4.67 -11.89 6.81
CA VAL A 295 3.21 -11.77 6.88
C VAL A 295 2.70 -11.20 5.56
N ALA A 296 1.71 -11.85 4.95
CA ALA A 296 1.09 -11.33 3.74
C ALA A 296 0.15 -10.17 4.13
N PRO A 297 0.36 -8.93 3.61
CA PRO A 297 -0.46 -7.80 4.01
C PRO A 297 -1.84 -7.86 3.36
N GLU A 298 -2.89 -7.57 4.14
CA GLU A 298 -4.22 -7.30 3.60
C GLU A 298 -4.31 -5.79 3.28
N VAL A 299 -4.28 -5.46 1.99
CA VAL A 299 -4.24 -4.06 1.55
C VAL A 299 -5.63 -3.44 1.66
N LYS A 300 -5.76 -2.45 2.54
CA LYS A 300 -6.94 -1.58 2.62
C LYS A 300 -6.65 -0.18 2.08
N TYR A 301 -7.69 0.50 1.65
CA TYR A 301 -7.65 1.87 1.13
C TYR A 301 -8.66 2.73 1.88
N LEU A 302 -8.46 4.05 1.86
CA LEU A 302 -9.46 4.97 2.36
C LEU A 302 -10.60 5.11 1.36
N GLU A 303 -11.73 5.65 1.81
CA GLU A 303 -12.79 6.07 0.89
C GLU A 303 -12.22 7.14 -0.06
N PRO A 304 -12.39 7.02 -1.39
CA PRO A 304 -11.67 7.85 -2.36
C PRO A 304 -11.86 9.38 -2.21
N LYS A 305 -13.05 9.86 -1.85
CA LYS A 305 -13.28 11.30 -1.62
C LYS A 305 -12.53 11.78 -0.39
N THR A 306 -12.57 10.99 0.68
CA THR A 306 -11.87 11.23 1.94
C THR A 306 -10.36 11.23 1.74
N GLU A 307 -9.84 10.22 1.02
CA GLU A 307 -8.42 10.11 0.67
C GLU A 307 -7.94 11.32 -0.12
N ARG A 308 -8.70 11.70 -1.16
CA ARG A 308 -8.39 12.88 -1.97
C ARG A 308 -8.32 14.14 -1.10
N LYS A 309 -9.30 14.35 -0.22
CA LYS A 309 -9.36 15.52 0.64
C LYS A 309 -8.14 15.59 1.56
N ILE A 310 -7.76 14.48 2.18
CA ILE A 310 -6.55 14.41 3.02
C ILE A 310 -5.30 14.77 2.20
N ILE A 311 -5.16 14.25 0.97
CA ILE A 311 -4.01 14.60 0.13
C ILE A 311 -4.03 16.07 -0.30
N GLU A 312 -5.19 16.66 -0.56
CA GLU A 312 -5.32 18.10 -0.82
C GLU A 312 -4.85 18.93 0.38
N GLU A 313 -5.25 18.55 1.61
CA GLU A 313 -4.79 19.20 2.86
C GLU A 313 -3.27 19.05 3.07
N ILE A 314 -2.70 17.86 2.85
CA ILE A 314 -1.25 17.63 2.94
C ILE A 314 -0.48 18.51 1.94
N VAL A 315 -0.99 18.63 0.70
CA VAL A 315 -0.40 19.48 -0.34
C VAL A 315 -0.46 20.95 0.04
N GLU A 316 -1.59 21.42 0.57
CA GLU A 316 -1.78 22.79 1.03
C GLU A 316 -0.80 23.12 2.15
N GLN A 317 -0.75 22.32 3.21
CA GLN A 317 0.17 22.54 4.33
C GLN A 317 1.63 22.49 3.87
N HIS A 318 2.01 21.54 3.01
CA HIS A 318 3.36 21.51 2.44
C HIS A 318 3.71 22.83 1.74
N ASN A 319 2.80 23.36 0.92
CA ASN A 319 2.99 24.61 0.20
C ASN A 319 3.12 25.82 1.13
N GLU A 320 2.37 25.86 2.23
CA GLU A 320 2.50 26.91 3.25
C GLU A 320 3.91 26.92 3.86
N PHE A 321 4.47 25.76 4.19
CA PHE A 321 5.84 25.64 4.71
C PHE A 321 6.89 25.99 3.66
N VAL A 322 6.65 25.68 2.39
CA VAL A 322 7.51 26.11 1.28
C VAL A 322 7.50 27.63 1.14
N ASP A 323 6.33 28.27 1.17
CA ASP A 323 6.19 29.73 1.09
C ASP A 323 6.89 30.44 2.25
N GLN A 324 6.89 29.83 3.44
CA GLN A 324 7.61 30.32 4.62
C GLN A 324 9.12 30.04 4.60
N GLY A 325 9.63 29.27 3.62
CA GLY A 325 11.03 28.83 3.59
C GLY A 325 11.41 27.86 4.71
N LYS A 326 10.43 27.18 5.31
CA LYS A 326 10.59 26.25 6.44
C LYS A 326 10.41 24.78 6.06
N SER A 327 10.07 24.50 4.80
CA SER A 327 9.88 23.13 4.32
C SER A 327 11.16 22.31 4.49
N THR A 328 11.02 21.16 5.12
CA THR A 328 12.05 20.10 5.22
C THR A 328 11.97 19.12 4.05
N GLY A 329 10.91 19.17 3.24
CA GLY A 329 10.73 18.32 2.08
C GLY A 329 11.62 18.72 0.91
N LYS A 330 11.96 17.76 0.06
CA LYS A 330 12.78 17.97 -1.15
C LYS A 330 12.01 18.68 -2.27
N LEU A 331 10.67 18.67 -2.22
CA LEU A 331 9.83 19.32 -3.22
C LEU A 331 9.67 20.82 -2.90
N GLY A 332 9.64 21.63 -3.96
CA GLY A 332 9.11 22.99 -3.91
C GLY A 332 7.59 22.98 -3.91
N LYS A 333 6.94 24.08 -4.29
CA LYS A 333 5.47 24.10 -4.36
C LYS A 333 4.95 23.01 -5.29
N VAL A 334 3.86 22.36 -4.88
CA VAL A 334 3.21 21.31 -5.63
C VAL A 334 1.71 21.55 -5.76
N SER A 335 1.10 20.93 -6.76
CA SER A 335 -0.35 20.94 -6.96
C SER A 335 -0.86 19.54 -7.30
N LEU A 336 -2.06 19.22 -6.81
CA LEU A 336 -2.76 17.98 -7.17
C LEU A 336 -3.54 18.22 -8.47
N LYS A 337 -3.22 17.46 -9.53
CA LYS A 337 -3.85 17.59 -10.86
C LYS A 337 -4.45 16.28 -11.31
N GLN A 338 -5.54 16.38 -12.06
CA GLN A 338 -6.13 15.22 -12.73
C GLN A 338 -5.32 14.82 -13.97
N SER A 339 -5.17 13.52 -14.18
CA SER A 339 -4.67 12.91 -15.41
C SER A 339 -5.79 12.07 -16.01
N PHE A 340 -6.25 12.48 -17.20
CA PHE A 340 -7.31 11.81 -17.94
C PHE A 340 -6.68 10.76 -18.86
N PHE A 341 -7.05 9.50 -18.68
CA PHE A 341 -6.58 8.40 -19.52
C PHE A 341 -7.59 8.09 -20.62
N TYR A 342 -8.86 7.90 -20.25
CA TYR A 342 -9.91 7.51 -21.18
C TYR A 342 -11.24 8.17 -20.82
N SER A 343 -12.05 8.41 -21.83
CA SER A 343 -13.51 8.52 -21.66
C SER A 343 -14.11 7.19 -22.08
N GLY A 344 -15.11 6.69 -21.35
CA GLY A 344 -15.64 5.35 -21.55
C GLY A 344 -17.03 5.16 -20.98
N TYR A 345 -17.66 4.05 -21.36
CA TYR A 345 -18.85 3.55 -20.70
C TYR A 345 -18.41 2.69 -19.52
N MET A 346 -18.49 3.27 -18.33
CA MET A 346 -18.05 2.68 -17.07
C MET A 346 -19.00 1.57 -16.65
N LEU A 347 -18.43 0.40 -16.37
CA LEU A 347 -19.20 -0.78 -15.98
C LEU A 347 -19.69 -0.67 -14.53
N GLU A 348 -20.96 -0.98 -14.28
CA GLU A 348 -21.54 -1.00 -12.94
C GLU A 348 -21.00 -2.16 -12.09
N VAL A 349 -21.00 -2.01 -10.76
CA VAL A 349 -20.45 -3.02 -9.82
C VAL A 349 -21.16 -4.36 -9.98
N GLU A 350 -22.50 -4.35 -10.08
CA GLU A 350 -23.30 -5.57 -10.30
C GLU A 350 -22.94 -6.25 -11.63
N SER A 351 -22.74 -5.44 -12.68
CA SER A 351 -22.32 -5.96 -13.99
C SER A 351 -20.91 -6.55 -13.95
N LYS A 352 -19.98 -5.94 -13.21
CA LYS A 352 -18.62 -6.50 -12.99
C LYS A 352 -18.68 -7.85 -12.31
N ALA A 353 -19.42 -7.96 -11.21
CA ALA A 353 -19.54 -9.19 -10.44
C ALA A 353 -20.16 -10.30 -11.30
N LYS A 354 -21.26 -10.00 -11.99
CA LYS A 354 -21.94 -10.92 -12.90
C LYS A 354 -21.01 -11.46 -14.00
N VAL A 355 -20.26 -10.59 -14.66
CA VAL A 355 -19.33 -11.00 -15.73
C VAL A 355 -18.18 -11.83 -15.16
N LEU A 356 -17.61 -11.41 -14.03
CA LEU A 356 -16.51 -12.12 -13.40
C LEU A 356 -16.94 -13.54 -13.00
N GLU A 357 -18.05 -13.68 -12.29
CA GLU A 357 -18.60 -14.97 -11.87
C GLU A 357 -18.86 -15.88 -13.07
N TYR A 358 -19.58 -15.36 -14.08
CA TYR A 358 -19.92 -16.13 -15.26
C TYR A 358 -18.69 -16.60 -16.06
N ILE A 359 -17.71 -15.73 -16.31
CA ILE A 359 -16.52 -16.10 -17.10
C ILE A 359 -15.64 -17.08 -16.32
N LEU A 360 -15.47 -16.90 -15.01
CA LEU A 360 -14.68 -17.83 -14.20
C LEU A 360 -15.34 -19.21 -14.05
N ASP A 361 -16.67 -19.27 -14.04
CA ASP A 361 -17.44 -20.52 -14.02
C ASP A 361 -17.40 -21.23 -15.38
N LYS A 362 -17.73 -20.51 -16.46
CA LYS A 362 -17.77 -21.08 -17.82
C LYS A 362 -16.40 -21.57 -18.31
N TYR A 363 -15.34 -20.88 -17.93
CA TYR A 363 -13.97 -21.16 -18.34
C TYR A 363 -13.11 -21.63 -17.14
N ASP A 364 -13.70 -22.39 -16.21
CA ASP A 364 -13.07 -22.89 -14.98
C ASP A 364 -11.76 -23.68 -15.23
N THR A 365 -11.72 -24.45 -16.32
CA THR A 365 -10.56 -25.23 -16.75
C THR A 365 -9.39 -24.35 -17.20
N ALA A 366 -9.67 -23.19 -17.81
CA ALA A 366 -8.66 -22.21 -18.19
C ALA A 366 -8.28 -21.30 -17.00
N PHE A 367 -9.27 -20.88 -16.21
CA PHE A 367 -9.11 -20.02 -15.05
C PHE A 367 -9.06 -20.82 -13.74
N THR A 368 -8.12 -21.76 -13.65
CA THR A 368 -7.83 -22.47 -12.39
C THR A 368 -7.51 -21.49 -11.24
N PRO A 369 -7.81 -21.83 -9.97
CA PRO A 369 -7.50 -20.96 -8.83
C PRO A 369 -6.04 -20.48 -8.78
N GLU A 370 -5.08 -21.32 -9.17
CA GLU A 370 -3.67 -21.00 -9.26
C GLU A 370 -3.36 -19.99 -10.36
N PHE A 371 -4.07 -20.07 -11.49
CA PHE A 371 -3.93 -19.12 -12.59
C PHE A 371 -4.59 -17.78 -12.24
N GLN A 372 -5.77 -17.79 -11.62
CA GLN A 372 -6.47 -16.58 -11.15
C GLN A 372 -5.57 -15.72 -10.25
N LYS A 373 -4.78 -16.33 -9.35
CA LYS A 373 -3.81 -15.64 -8.50
C LYS A 373 -2.73 -14.85 -9.28
N LYS A 374 -2.48 -15.23 -10.54
CA LYS A 374 -1.51 -14.58 -11.44
C LYS A 374 -2.14 -13.50 -12.32
N LEU A 375 -3.47 -13.36 -12.30
CA LEU A 375 -4.19 -12.40 -13.12
C LEU A 375 -4.37 -11.05 -12.41
N LYS A 376 -4.58 -10.04 -13.23
CA LYS A 376 -5.07 -8.70 -12.89
C LYS A 376 -6.36 -8.49 -13.69
N PHE A 377 -7.49 -8.50 -13.02
CA PHE A 377 -8.78 -8.23 -13.66
C PHE A 377 -8.92 -6.73 -14.01
N LEU A 378 -9.43 -6.45 -15.21
CA LEU A 378 -9.50 -5.11 -15.81
C LEU A 378 -10.92 -4.64 -16.14
N LEU A 379 -11.94 -5.38 -15.72
CA LEU A 379 -13.39 -5.15 -15.92
C LEU A 379 -13.85 -3.75 -15.47
N GLY A 380 -13.51 -2.74 -16.27
CA GLY A 380 -13.61 -1.33 -15.89
C GLY A 380 -14.62 -0.58 -16.73
N PHE A 381 -14.41 -0.55 -18.03
CA PHE A 381 -15.14 0.29 -18.96
C PHE A 381 -14.96 -0.16 -20.42
N ILE A 382 -15.89 0.25 -21.28
CA ILE A 382 -15.76 0.16 -22.74
C ILE A 382 -15.23 1.52 -23.25
N PRO A 383 -14.10 1.57 -23.96
CA PRO A 383 -13.44 2.83 -24.32
C PRO A 383 -14.18 3.60 -25.43
N ILE A 384 -14.25 4.92 -25.28
CA ILE A 384 -14.80 5.87 -26.28
C ILE A 384 -13.68 6.70 -26.92
N ALA A 385 -12.77 7.23 -26.10
CA ALA A 385 -11.68 8.08 -26.56
C ALA A 385 -10.45 7.98 -25.64
N LYS A 386 -9.26 8.14 -26.21
CA LYS A 386 -8.02 8.39 -25.45
C LYS A 386 -8.08 9.83 -24.95
N SER A 387 -8.21 10.03 -23.64
CA SER A 387 -8.46 11.31 -22.95
C SER A 387 -9.91 11.81 -22.92
N LYS A 388 -10.08 13.05 -22.44
CA LYS A 388 -11.36 13.71 -22.23
C LYS A 388 -12.04 14.07 -23.56
N VAL A 389 -13.30 13.71 -23.70
CA VAL A 389 -14.17 14.14 -24.82
C VAL A 389 -14.55 15.62 -24.73
N SER A 390 -15.03 16.19 -25.84
CA SER A 390 -15.51 17.59 -25.86
C SER A 390 -16.70 17.77 -24.92
N LYS A 391 -16.90 18.98 -24.38
CA LYS A 391 -18.05 19.28 -23.49
C LYS A 391 -19.41 19.00 -24.14
N ALA A 392 -19.51 19.21 -25.46
CA ALA A 392 -20.74 18.93 -26.21
C ALA A 392 -21.04 17.42 -26.25
N LEU A 393 -20.01 16.60 -26.55
CA LEU A 393 -20.14 15.15 -26.55
C LEU A 393 -20.33 14.59 -25.13
N GLU A 394 -19.68 15.18 -24.13
CA GLU A 394 -19.88 14.85 -22.71
C GLU A 394 -21.35 15.05 -22.31
N LEU A 395 -21.97 16.17 -22.71
CA LEU A 395 -23.39 16.44 -22.43
C LEU A 395 -24.33 15.49 -23.17
N GLU A 396 -24.04 15.19 -24.44
CA GLU A 396 -24.78 14.22 -25.25
C GLU A 396 -24.74 12.82 -24.60
N LEU A 397 -23.55 12.32 -24.27
CA LEU A 397 -23.35 11.00 -23.66
C LEU A 397 -23.90 10.92 -22.23
N SER A 398 -23.90 12.03 -21.48
CA SER A 398 -24.44 12.08 -20.12
C SER A 398 -25.96 12.22 -20.07
N SER A 399 -26.62 12.52 -21.21
CA SER A 399 -28.08 12.66 -21.27
C SER A 399 -28.79 11.31 -21.11
N GLU A 400 -28.09 10.23 -21.42
CA GLU A 400 -28.58 8.86 -21.33
C GLU A 400 -27.83 8.17 -20.20
N PRO A 401 -28.48 7.97 -19.04
CA PRO A 401 -27.78 7.63 -17.81
C PRO A 401 -27.19 6.22 -17.84
N VAL A 402 -27.78 5.31 -18.63
CA VAL A 402 -27.40 3.90 -18.69
C VAL A 402 -27.48 3.37 -20.11
N ILE A 403 -26.44 2.68 -20.56
CA ILE A 403 -26.40 1.91 -21.80
C ILE A 403 -26.26 0.43 -21.45
N GLU A 404 -27.14 -0.39 -22.02
CA GLU A 404 -27.12 -1.85 -21.89
C GLU A 404 -26.36 -2.48 -23.06
N TRP A 405 -25.54 -3.47 -22.74
CA TRP A 405 -24.74 -4.20 -23.71
C TRP A 405 -24.94 -5.70 -23.54
N LYS A 406 -24.89 -6.44 -24.65
CA LYS A 406 -24.80 -7.89 -24.66
C LYS A 406 -23.34 -8.28 -24.89
N ILE A 407 -22.83 -9.21 -24.08
CA ILE A 407 -21.55 -9.87 -24.34
C ILE A 407 -21.78 -10.95 -25.40
N THR A 408 -20.97 -10.93 -26.44
CA THR A 408 -21.14 -11.82 -27.60
C THR A 408 -20.04 -12.86 -27.74
N GLU A 409 -18.80 -12.53 -27.36
CA GLU A 409 -17.65 -13.41 -27.57
C GLU A 409 -16.62 -13.20 -26.44
N PHE A 410 -15.84 -14.24 -26.16
CA PHE A 410 -14.66 -14.22 -25.28
C PHE A 410 -13.42 -14.56 -26.10
N GLY A 411 -12.30 -13.90 -25.86
CA GLY A 411 -11.07 -14.16 -26.62
C GLY A 411 -9.81 -13.93 -25.81
N GLY A 412 -8.69 -14.47 -26.31
CA GLY A 412 -7.40 -14.46 -25.66
C GLY A 412 -6.29 -13.91 -26.55
N LEU A 413 -5.18 -13.48 -25.95
CA LEU A 413 -3.97 -13.20 -26.71
C LEU A 413 -2.76 -13.66 -25.92
N ASN A 414 -2.05 -14.64 -26.47
CA ASN A 414 -0.81 -15.19 -25.93
C ASN A 414 -0.91 -15.66 -24.47
N ASP A 415 -2.10 -16.09 -24.01
CA ASP A 415 -2.40 -16.40 -22.60
C ASP A 415 -2.09 -15.24 -21.62
N GLU A 416 -1.97 -14.02 -22.15
CA GLU A 416 -1.58 -12.82 -21.39
C GLU A 416 -2.68 -11.78 -21.31
N TYR A 417 -3.54 -11.68 -22.31
CA TYR A 417 -4.65 -10.72 -22.38
C TYR A 417 -5.94 -11.46 -22.68
N PHE A 418 -7.01 -11.12 -21.96
CA PHE A 418 -8.32 -11.74 -22.10
C PHE A 418 -9.38 -10.65 -22.28
N GLY A 419 -10.21 -10.77 -23.31
CA GLY A 419 -11.16 -9.75 -23.71
C GLY A 419 -12.57 -10.30 -23.93
N LEU A 420 -13.55 -9.40 -23.88
CA LEU A 420 -14.96 -9.70 -24.13
C LEU A 420 -15.47 -8.78 -25.24
N SER A 421 -15.96 -9.35 -26.33
CA SER A 421 -16.65 -8.62 -27.40
C SER A 421 -18.06 -8.27 -26.92
N VAL A 422 -18.50 -7.04 -27.20
CA VAL A 422 -19.80 -6.53 -26.72
C VAL A 422 -20.54 -5.84 -27.84
N VAL A 423 -21.87 -5.87 -27.78
CA VAL A 423 -22.75 -5.11 -28.68
C VAL A 423 -23.80 -4.36 -27.89
N PRO A 424 -24.11 -3.09 -28.25
CA PRO A 424 -25.14 -2.35 -27.55
C PRO A 424 -26.53 -2.95 -27.83
N ILE A 425 -27.38 -3.03 -26.80
CA ILE A 425 -28.75 -3.52 -26.94
C ILE A 425 -29.65 -2.30 -27.16
N ASN A 426 -30.24 -2.19 -28.36
CA ASN A 426 -31.28 -1.22 -28.75
C ASN A 426 -31.23 0.11 -27.97
N SER A 427 -30.12 0.85 -28.09
CA SER A 427 -30.05 2.21 -27.58
C SER A 427 -30.62 3.17 -28.62
N ASN A 428 -31.52 4.06 -28.21
CA ASN A 428 -31.90 5.22 -29.04
C ASN A 428 -30.72 6.18 -29.30
N VAL A 429 -29.60 5.93 -28.62
CA VAL A 429 -28.34 6.68 -28.68
C VAL A 429 -27.41 6.05 -29.71
N GLN A 430 -26.80 6.89 -30.55
CA GLN A 430 -25.70 6.47 -31.40
C GLN A 430 -24.47 6.20 -30.54
N VAL A 431 -24.17 4.93 -30.31
CA VAL A 431 -23.03 4.50 -29.50
C VAL A 431 -21.73 4.74 -30.28
N LYS A 432 -20.82 5.53 -29.69
CA LYS A 432 -19.45 5.74 -30.18
C LYS A 432 -18.48 4.96 -29.31
N THR A 433 -17.56 4.22 -29.92
CA THR A 433 -16.50 3.47 -29.24
C THR A 433 -15.14 3.75 -29.89
N LEU A 434 -14.07 3.55 -29.12
CA LEU A 434 -12.70 3.76 -29.59
C LEU A 434 -12.25 2.65 -30.55
N PHE A 435 -12.76 1.45 -30.34
CA PHE A 435 -12.44 0.24 -31.10
C PHE A 435 -13.71 -0.33 -31.74
N ASP A 436 -13.53 -1.03 -32.86
CA ASP A 436 -14.57 -1.71 -33.62
C ASP A 436 -14.05 -3.10 -34.06
N PRO A 437 -14.66 -4.21 -33.60
CA PRO A 437 -15.79 -4.27 -32.68
C PRO A 437 -15.43 -3.73 -31.28
N PRO A 438 -16.41 -3.21 -30.53
CA PRO A 438 -16.13 -2.74 -29.17
C PRO A 438 -15.92 -3.92 -28.24
N PHE A 439 -14.99 -3.74 -27.30
CA PHE A 439 -14.65 -4.77 -26.33
C PHE A 439 -14.54 -4.20 -24.91
N LEU A 440 -14.66 -5.10 -23.94
CA LEU A 440 -14.38 -4.91 -22.54
C LEU A 440 -13.14 -5.73 -22.17
N SER A 441 -12.12 -5.09 -21.59
CA SER A 441 -10.94 -5.81 -21.09
C SER A 441 -11.30 -6.63 -19.85
N PHE A 442 -11.08 -7.94 -19.90
CA PHE A 442 -11.41 -8.86 -18.81
C PHE A 442 -10.24 -8.98 -17.82
N ALA A 443 -9.07 -9.41 -18.29
CA ALA A 443 -7.90 -9.62 -17.44
C ALA A 443 -6.58 -9.55 -18.21
N THR A 444 -5.48 -9.32 -17.50
CA THR A 444 -4.12 -9.62 -17.97
C THR A 444 -3.35 -10.46 -16.96
N THR A 445 -2.25 -11.09 -17.38
CA THR A 445 -1.30 -11.66 -16.42
C THR A 445 -0.48 -10.57 -15.75
N LYS A 446 -0.05 -10.76 -14.49
CA LYS A 446 0.81 -9.81 -13.76
C LYS A 446 2.20 -9.61 -14.40
N LYS A 447 2.58 -10.43 -15.38
CA LYS A 447 3.85 -10.33 -16.13
C LYS A 447 3.74 -9.47 -17.38
N SER A 448 2.51 -9.15 -17.85
CA SER A 448 2.30 -8.36 -19.06
C SER A 448 3.03 -7.02 -18.94
N THR A 449 4.00 -6.79 -19.83
CA THR A 449 4.85 -5.59 -19.80
C THR A 449 4.20 -4.37 -20.45
N VAL A 450 3.14 -4.58 -21.24
CA VAL A 450 2.37 -3.55 -21.93
C VAL A 450 0.97 -3.50 -21.31
N SER A 451 0.52 -2.28 -20.96
CA SER A 451 -0.75 -2.05 -20.24
C SER A 451 -1.77 -1.25 -21.06
N GLY A 452 -1.52 -1.09 -22.36
CA GLY A 452 -2.40 -0.37 -23.27
C GLY A 452 -3.63 -1.19 -23.65
N LEU A 453 -4.75 -0.51 -23.92
CA LEU A 453 -5.94 -1.17 -24.45
C LEU A 453 -5.72 -1.69 -25.89
N GLU A 454 -4.71 -1.17 -26.58
CA GLU A 454 -4.33 -1.54 -27.94
C GLU A 454 -3.89 -3.01 -28.08
N GLU A 455 -3.50 -3.68 -26.99
CA GLU A 455 -3.18 -5.11 -27.03
C GLU A 455 -4.45 -5.97 -27.15
N PHE A 456 -5.57 -5.55 -26.55
CA PHE A 456 -6.84 -6.27 -26.63
C PHE A 456 -7.47 -6.19 -28.03
N GLU A 457 -7.20 -5.12 -28.78
CA GLU A 457 -7.65 -4.98 -30.18
C GLU A 457 -7.03 -6.05 -31.10
N LYS A 458 -5.91 -6.65 -30.71
CA LYS A 458 -5.22 -7.68 -31.49
C LYS A 458 -5.77 -9.09 -31.27
N ILE A 459 -6.75 -9.27 -30.38
CA ILE A 459 -7.41 -10.55 -30.16
C ILE A 459 -8.14 -10.94 -31.44
N THR A 460 -7.90 -12.17 -31.93
CA THR A 460 -8.48 -12.68 -33.18
C THR A 460 -9.17 -14.03 -33.01
N ASP A 461 -8.91 -14.74 -31.92
CA ASP A 461 -9.43 -16.06 -31.56
C ASP A 461 -10.71 -15.96 -30.71
N TRP A 462 -11.68 -15.20 -31.20
CA TRP A 462 -12.96 -14.99 -30.50
C TRP A 462 -13.81 -16.27 -30.49
N GLU A 463 -14.17 -16.72 -29.29
CA GLU A 463 -15.12 -17.80 -29.02
C GLU A 463 -16.51 -17.23 -28.73
N PRO A 464 -17.56 -17.65 -29.48
CA PRO A 464 -18.92 -17.17 -29.25
C PRO A 464 -19.49 -17.53 -27.87
N ILE A 465 -20.16 -16.56 -27.25
CA ILE A 465 -20.95 -16.75 -26.05
C ILE A 465 -22.44 -16.78 -26.44
N GLU A 466 -23.05 -17.96 -26.36
CA GLU A 466 -24.47 -18.15 -26.70
C GLU A 466 -25.43 -17.59 -25.62
N ASP A 467 -25.00 -17.61 -24.36
CA ASP A 467 -25.77 -17.14 -23.22
C ASP A 467 -26.07 -15.63 -23.30
N ASP A 468 -27.27 -15.23 -22.84
CA ASP A 468 -27.69 -13.82 -22.86
C ASP A 468 -27.12 -13.02 -21.67
N ILE A 469 -25.80 -12.80 -21.71
CA ILE A 469 -25.10 -12.06 -20.66
C ILE A 469 -25.13 -10.57 -20.97
N ARG A 470 -26.01 -9.88 -20.24
CA ARG A 470 -26.17 -8.43 -20.33
C ARG A 470 -25.46 -7.68 -19.22
N ILE A 471 -24.91 -6.52 -19.56
CA ILE A 471 -24.23 -5.59 -18.67
C ILE A 471 -24.74 -4.16 -18.85
N LYS A 472 -24.65 -3.37 -17.78
CA LYS A 472 -25.03 -1.97 -17.75
C LYS A 472 -23.81 -1.08 -17.52
N THR A 473 -23.82 0.04 -18.23
CA THR A 473 -22.75 1.02 -18.18
C THR A 473 -23.30 2.43 -18.15
N HIS A 474 -22.52 3.38 -17.63
CA HIS A 474 -22.83 4.81 -17.70
C HIS A 474 -21.63 5.57 -18.26
N PHE A 475 -21.85 6.74 -18.85
CA PHE A 475 -20.73 7.56 -19.30
C PHE A 475 -19.85 8.01 -18.12
N GLY A 476 -18.53 7.89 -18.28
CA GLY A 476 -17.57 8.39 -17.29
C GLY A 476 -16.17 8.56 -17.85
N GLN A 477 -15.27 8.96 -16.97
CA GLN A 477 -13.86 9.23 -17.29
C GLN A 477 -12.96 8.44 -16.35
N VAL A 478 -11.94 7.80 -16.93
CA VAL A 478 -10.88 7.14 -16.18
C VAL A 478 -9.83 8.19 -15.85
N VAL A 479 -9.82 8.59 -14.57
CA VAL A 479 -8.99 9.68 -14.06
C VAL A 479 -8.21 9.19 -12.85
N GLN A 480 -6.93 9.53 -12.80
CA GLN A 480 -6.15 9.48 -11.57
C GLN A 480 -5.61 10.87 -11.25
N PHE A 481 -5.35 11.12 -9.98
CA PHE A 481 -4.67 12.31 -9.53
C PHE A 481 -3.16 12.13 -9.55
N LYS A 482 -2.46 13.22 -9.84
CA LYS A 482 -1.02 13.32 -9.75
C LYS A 482 -0.58 14.56 -9.01
N ILE A 483 0.41 14.42 -8.14
CA ILE A 483 1.13 15.56 -7.58
C ILE A 483 2.16 16.02 -8.62
N VAL A 484 2.14 17.31 -8.95
CA VAL A 484 3.13 17.93 -9.84
C VAL A 484 3.81 19.09 -9.14
N THR A 485 5.10 19.28 -9.41
CA THR A 485 5.81 20.47 -8.97
C THR A 485 5.41 21.67 -9.82
N ASP A 486 5.15 22.79 -9.15
CA ASP A 486 4.88 24.04 -9.82
C ASP A 486 6.21 24.60 -10.34
N ASN A 487 6.39 24.57 -11.66
CA ASN A 487 7.54 25.18 -12.31
C ASN A 487 7.44 26.71 -12.25
N THR A 488 7.71 27.32 -11.10
CA THR A 488 8.01 28.74 -11.02
C THR A 488 9.45 29.00 -11.48
N ARG A 489 9.80 28.62 -12.71
CA ARG A 489 10.84 29.36 -13.41
C ARG A 489 10.24 30.72 -13.73
N LYS A 490 10.51 31.72 -12.90
CA LYS A 490 10.32 33.13 -13.24
C LYS A 490 10.93 33.34 -14.63
N ARG A 491 10.11 33.38 -15.68
CA ARG A 491 10.50 33.96 -16.95
C ARG A 491 10.82 35.42 -16.62
N LYS A 492 12.10 35.73 -16.39
CA LYS A 492 12.56 37.11 -16.42
C LYS A 492 12.12 37.64 -17.78
N ARG A 493 11.11 38.51 -17.78
CA ARG A 493 10.83 39.34 -18.95
C ARG A 493 12.14 40.04 -19.29
N PRO A 494 12.62 39.99 -20.55
CA PRO A 494 13.68 40.89 -20.95
C PRO A 494 13.17 42.31 -20.73
N ALA A 495 13.98 43.14 -20.06
CA ALA A 495 13.68 44.55 -19.92
C ALA A 495 13.55 45.15 -21.33
N SER A 496 12.39 45.74 -21.59
CA SER A 496 12.09 46.57 -22.76
C SER A 496 12.83 47.89 -22.69
#